data_AF-A0A3A8ZPX8-F1
#
_entry.id   AF-A0A3A8ZPX8-F1
#
_cell.length_a   1.000
_cell.length_b   1.000
_cell.length_c   1.000
_cell.angle_alpha   90.00
_cell.angle_beta   90.00
_cell.angle_gamma   90.00
#
_symmetry.space_group_name_H-M   'P 1'
#
loop_
_entity.id
_entity.type
_entity.pdbx_description
1 polymer ?
#
loop_
_entity_poly.entity_id
_entity_poly.type
_entity_poly.pdbx_seq_one_letter_code
_entity_poly.pdbx_strand_id
1 'polypeptide(L)'
;MLTKPVNGWSDFQLDHTSVYGLSYLDDIAFEWIDQAIHGLETMMPFCVKGFLEPDRFLCLVSYWNCHIICEDDERSPLTPEDITNEYSHTSMLQFCEYLYADVKENVEEWSQFVDYGDNTDFPSKQKLLTEKLEKLEALINERREWFGEDRCFL
;
A
#
# COMPACT_ATOMS: atom_id res chain seq x y z
N MET A 1 -3.92 9.21 0.66
CA MET A 1 -3.75 7.92 -0.03
C MET A 1 -2.96 8.17 -1.31
N LEU A 2 -2.69 7.17 -2.13
CA LEU A 2 -1.69 7.24 -3.20
C LEU A 2 -2.07 8.22 -4.30
N THR A 3 -1.18 9.16 -4.62
CA THR A 3 -1.39 10.02 -5.78
C THR A 3 -1.10 9.27 -7.07
N LYS A 4 -1.67 9.76 -8.17
CA LYS A 4 -1.36 9.30 -9.52
C LYS A 4 0.17 9.25 -9.72
N PRO A 5 0.73 8.11 -10.19
CA PRO A 5 2.15 8.05 -10.48
C PRO A 5 2.60 9.04 -11.55
N VAL A 6 3.70 9.73 -11.30
CA VAL A 6 4.31 10.69 -12.23
C VAL A 6 5.84 10.57 -12.15
N ASN A 7 6.49 10.38 -13.30
CA ASN A 7 7.95 10.33 -13.43
C ASN A 7 8.66 9.36 -12.46
N GLY A 8 8.06 8.19 -12.18
CA GLY A 8 8.61 7.19 -11.28
C GLY A 8 8.38 7.48 -9.79
N TRP A 9 7.47 8.39 -9.46
CA TRP A 9 7.12 8.75 -8.09
C TRP A 9 5.60 8.73 -7.88
N SER A 10 5.17 8.41 -6.65
CA SER A 10 3.80 8.57 -6.16
C SER A 10 3.83 8.96 -4.70
N ASP A 11 3.03 9.94 -4.31
CA ASP A 11 2.95 10.38 -2.91
C ASP A 11 1.96 9.49 -2.15
N PHE A 12 2.36 9.05 -0.96
CA PHE A 12 1.50 8.39 0.01
C PHE A 12 1.24 9.28 1.22
N GLN A 13 0.01 9.26 1.72
CA GLN A 13 -0.36 9.94 2.95
C GLN A 13 -1.60 9.26 3.57
N LEU A 14 -1.67 9.18 4.89
CA LEU A 14 -2.90 8.89 5.63
C LEU A 14 -3.32 10.11 6.43
N ASP A 15 -4.53 10.07 6.99
CA ASP A 15 -5.03 11.16 7.82
C ASP A 15 -4.07 11.45 8.97
N HIS A 16 -3.67 12.73 9.08
CA HIS A 16 -2.75 13.25 10.09
C HIS A 16 -1.31 12.72 10.04
N THR A 17 -0.88 12.16 8.91
CA THR A 17 0.52 11.75 8.68
C THR A 17 1.24 12.73 7.75
N SER A 18 2.56 12.64 7.73
CA SER A 18 3.41 13.26 6.71
C SER A 18 3.09 12.70 5.32
N VAL A 19 3.60 13.39 4.29
CA VAL A 19 3.56 12.94 2.89
C VAL A 19 4.86 12.22 2.58
N TYR A 20 4.75 11.01 2.02
CA TYR A 20 5.87 10.13 1.72
C TYR A 20 5.95 9.91 0.20
N GLY A 21 6.97 10.44 -0.46
CA GLY A 21 7.17 10.24 -1.90
C GLY A 21 7.79 8.87 -2.17
N LEU A 22 7.00 7.94 -2.68
CA LEU A 22 7.43 6.57 -2.98
C LEU A 22 7.96 6.46 -4.41
N SER A 23 9.13 5.85 -4.55
CA SER A 23 9.83 5.66 -5.82
C SER A 23 9.43 4.37 -6.54
N TYR A 24 9.73 4.33 -7.84
CA TYR A 24 9.60 3.18 -8.74
C TYR A 24 10.51 1.98 -8.39
N LEU A 25 11.37 2.09 -7.36
CA LEU A 25 12.24 0.99 -6.93
C LEU A 25 11.44 -0.21 -6.36
N ASP A 26 10.13 -0.05 -6.16
CA ASP A 26 9.21 -1.11 -5.76
C ASP A 26 7.95 -1.10 -6.63
N ASP A 27 7.36 -2.27 -6.87
CA ASP A 27 6.09 -2.38 -7.61
C ASP A 27 4.90 -2.16 -6.67
N ILE A 28 4.79 -0.91 -6.19
CA ILE A 28 3.88 -0.47 -5.11
C ILE A 28 2.46 -1.02 -5.33
N ALA A 29 1.85 -0.78 -6.48
CA ALA A 29 0.47 -1.20 -6.73
C ALA A 29 0.30 -2.71 -6.62
N PHE A 30 1.20 -3.49 -7.24
CA PHE A 30 1.10 -4.95 -7.24
C PHE A 30 1.34 -5.53 -5.85
N GLU A 31 2.45 -5.14 -5.20
CA GLU A 31 2.84 -5.65 -3.90
C GLU A 31 1.82 -5.26 -2.83
N TRP A 32 1.34 -4.02 -2.82
CA TRP A 32 0.40 -3.54 -1.81
C TRP A 32 -0.98 -4.19 -1.97
N ILE A 33 -1.45 -4.38 -3.21
CA ILE A 33 -2.72 -5.08 -3.45
C ILE A 33 -2.62 -6.54 -3.01
N ASP A 34 -1.49 -7.21 -3.25
CA ASP A 34 -1.31 -8.59 -2.80
C ASP A 34 -1.30 -8.71 -1.26
N GLN A 35 -0.67 -7.77 -0.56
CA GLN A 35 -0.73 -7.70 0.91
C GLN A 35 -2.16 -7.40 1.40
N ALA A 36 -2.87 -6.47 0.78
CA ALA A 36 -4.25 -6.12 1.13
C ALA A 36 -5.22 -7.30 0.92
N ILE A 37 -5.09 -8.01 -0.21
CA ILE A 37 -5.84 -9.23 -0.49
C ILE A 37 -5.55 -10.27 0.58
N HIS A 38 -4.27 -10.54 0.88
CA HIS A 38 -3.88 -11.50 1.90
C HIS A 38 -4.45 -11.15 3.28
N GLY A 39 -4.38 -9.87 3.67
CA GLY A 39 -4.90 -9.35 4.92
C GLY A 39 -6.42 -9.55 5.06
N LEU A 40 -7.19 -9.28 4.00
CA LEU A 40 -8.64 -9.47 4.01
C LEU A 40 -9.06 -10.95 3.90
N GLU A 41 -8.28 -11.79 3.22
CA GLU A 41 -8.54 -13.23 3.14
C GLU A 41 -8.33 -13.90 4.51
N THR A 42 -7.23 -13.55 5.18
CA THR A 42 -6.81 -14.18 6.44
C THR A 42 -7.31 -13.46 7.69
N MET A 43 -7.82 -12.23 7.54
CA MET A 43 -8.16 -11.33 8.64
C MET A 43 -6.97 -11.07 9.59
N MET A 44 -5.75 -11.06 9.06
CA MET A 44 -4.53 -10.71 9.79
C MET A 44 -4.04 -9.31 9.39
N PRO A 45 -3.38 -8.57 10.29
CA PRO A 45 -2.65 -7.35 9.93
C PRO A 45 -1.61 -7.67 8.86
N PHE A 46 -1.34 -6.69 8.00
CA PHE A 46 -0.33 -6.80 6.95
C PHE A 46 0.56 -5.57 6.91
N CYS A 47 1.72 -5.69 6.27
CA CYS A 47 2.65 -4.59 6.09
C CYS A 47 2.80 -4.30 4.60
N VAL A 48 2.70 -3.02 4.24
CA VAL A 48 3.16 -2.54 2.94
C VAL A 48 4.49 -1.81 3.11
N LYS A 49 5.30 -1.77 2.06
CA LYS A 49 6.60 -1.11 2.07
C LYS A 49 6.82 -0.28 0.81
N GLY A 50 7.78 0.63 0.85
CA GLY A 50 8.29 1.31 -0.34
C GLY A 50 9.61 2.02 -0.05
N PHE A 51 10.19 2.65 -1.07
CA PHE A 51 11.46 3.36 -0.96
C PHE A 51 11.25 4.85 -1.24
N LEU A 52 11.80 5.70 -0.36
CA LEU A 52 11.76 7.17 -0.45
C LEU A 52 13.05 7.75 -1.05
N GLU A 53 14.13 6.96 -1.09
CA GLU A 53 15.47 7.34 -1.56
C GLU A 53 16.02 8.60 -0.84
N PRO A 54 16.73 8.45 0.31
CA PRO A 54 17.43 7.25 0.76
C PRO A 54 16.63 6.34 1.71
N ASP A 55 15.52 6.81 2.25
CA ASP A 55 14.84 6.10 3.33
C ASP A 55 13.97 4.95 2.81
N ARG A 56 13.65 4.00 3.70
CA ARG A 56 12.64 2.97 3.54
C ARG A 56 11.38 3.34 4.32
N PHE A 57 10.25 3.16 3.66
CA PHE A 57 8.93 3.32 4.23
C PHE A 57 8.32 1.95 4.54
N LEU A 58 7.73 1.82 5.73
CA LEU A 58 6.93 0.68 6.15
C LEU A 58 5.60 1.20 6.71
N CYS A 59 4.49 0.59 6.32
CA CYS A 59 3.19 0.85 6.93
C CYS A 59 2.54 -0.47 7.36
N LEU A 60 2.50 -0.67 8.68
CA LEU A 60 1.75 -1.77 9.30
C LEU A 60 0.28 -1.39 9.34
N VAL A 61 -0.52 -2.08 8.54
CA VAL A 61 -1.97 -1.93 8.47
C VAL A 61 -2.59 -2.90 9.48
N SER A 62 -3.07 -2.35 10.60
CA SER A 62 -3.79 -3.07 11.63
C SER A 62 -5.30 -2.84 11.51
N TYR A 63 -6.08 -3.55 12.31
CA TYR A 63 -7.54 -3.55 12.21
C TYR A 63 -8.15 -2.15 12.24
N TRP A 64 -7.73 -1.32 13.19
CA TRP A 64 -8.29 0.01 13.42
C TRP A 64 -7.27 1.15 13.27
N ASN A 65 -6.01 0.82 13.01
CA ASN A 65 -4.94 1.80 12.93
C ASN A 65 -3.93 1.38 11.87
N CYS A 66 -3.29 2.35 11.25
CA CYS A 66 -2.09 2.16 10.48
C CYS A 66 -0.91 2.78 11.25
N HIS A 67 0.22 2.08 11.28
CA HIS A 67 1.45 2.55 11.89
C HIS A 67 2.53 2.67 10.82
N ILE A 68 3.07 3.86 10.67
CA ILE A 68 4.10 4.16 9.69
C ILE A 68 5.44 4.23 10.41
N ILE A 69 6.42 3.52 9.84
CA ILE A 69 7.82 3.57 10.23
C ILE A 69 8.59 4.04 9.00
N CYS A 70 9.29 5.15 9.14
CA CYS A 70 10.22 5.63 8.13
C CYS A 70 11.62 5.53 8.72
N GLU A 71 12.50 4.82 8.04
CA GLU A 71 13.81 4.46 8.57
C GLU A 71 14.86 4.51 7.45
N ASP A 72 16.11 4.83 7.76
CA ASP A 72 17.18 4.84 6.75
C ASP A 72 17.36 3.42 6.14
N ASP A 73 17.52 3.32 4.81
CA ASP A 73 17.74 2.05 4.09
C ASP A 73 19.21 1.58 4.17
N GLU A 74 19.86 1.82 5.31
CA GLU A 74 21.23 1.40 5.57
C GLU A 74 21.38 -0.11 5.78
N ARG A 75 22.64 -0.58 5.69
CA ARG A 75 23.02 -1.99 5.90
C ARG A 75 23.46 -2.30 7.34
N SER A 76 23.25 -1.37 8.28
CA SER A 76 23.68 -1.50 9.67
C SER A 76 22.52 -1.21 10.64
N PRO A 77 22.58 -1.69 11.89
CA PRO A 77 21.52 -1.41 12.87
C PRO A 77 21.35 0.09 13.08
N LEU A 78 20.12 0.56 12.95
CA LEU A 78 19.76 1.97 13.06
C LEU A 78 19.77 2.48 14.50
N THR A 79 20.05 3.76 14.66
CA THR A 79 19.86 4.47 15.92
C THR A 79 18.43 5.01 16.02
N PRO A 80 17.91 5.28 17.23
CA PRO A 80 16.55 5.82 17.38
C PRO A 80 16.31 7.12 16.62
N GLU A 81 17.36 7.91 16.39
CA GLU A 81 17.32 9.17 15.65
C GLU A 81 17.10 8.97 14.14
N ASP A 82 17.40 7.77 13.61
CA ASP A 82 17.25 7.39 12.20
C ASP A 82 15.85 6.84 11.89
N ILE A 83 14.93 6.86 12.86
CA ILE A 83 13.60 6.25 12.74
C ILE A 83 12.50 7.25 13.12
N THR A 84 11.62 7.54 12.17
CA THR A 84 10.38 8.28 12.42
C THR A 84 9.21 7.31 12.55
N ASN A 85 8.35 7.55 13.54
CA ASN A 85 7.15 6.77 13.78
C ASN A 85 5.92 7.67 13.74
N GLU A 86 4.95 7.30 12.92
CA GLU A 86 3.66 7.98 12.83
C GLU A 86 2.52 6.95 12.90
N TYR A 87 1.30 7.42 13.17
CA TYR A 87 0.13 6.57 13.15
C TYR A 87 -1.07 7.32 12.60
N SER A 88 -2.01 6.57 12.05
CA SER A 88 -3.32 7.05 11.63
C SER A 88 -4.39 6.11 12.13
N HIS A 89 -5.58 6.64 12.44
CA HIS A 89 -6.76 5.85 12.79
C HIS A 89 -7.49 5.29 11.56
N THR A 90 -6.81 5.23 10.41
CA THR A 90 -7.29 4.48 9.25
C THR A 90 -7.33 2.99 9.59
N SER A 91 -8.53 2.41 9.50
CA SER A 91 -8.73 0.97 9.66
C SER A 91 -8.18 0.18 8.47
N MET A 92 -7.96 -1.12 8.65
CA MET A 92 -7.53 -2.01 7.56
C MET A 92 -8.51 -1.97 6.38
N LEU A 93 -9.82 -1.93 6.66
CA LEU A 93 -10.83 -1.84 5.60
C LEU A 93 -10.74 -0.52 4.84
N GLN A 94 -10.62 0.61 5.55
CA GLN A 94 -10.47 1.93 4.91
C GLN A 94 -9.18 2.00 4.09
N PHE A 95 -8.07 1.45 4.59
CA PHE A 95 -6.82 1.38 3.84
C PHE A 95 -7.02 0.63 2.51
N CYS A 96 -7.69 -0.54 2.56
CA CYS A 96 -7.99 -1.32 1.36
C CYS A 96 -8.94 -0.58 0.39
N GLU A 97 -9.98 0.10 0.91
CA GLU A 97 -10.89 0.93 0.11
C GLU A 97 -10.15 2.06 -0.60
N TYR A 98 -9.23 2.73 0.11
CA TYR A 98 -8.40 3.77 -0.44
C TYR A 98 -7.46 3.24 -1.52
N LEU A 99 -6.67 2.21 -1.19
CA LEU A 99 -5.76 1.57 -2.16
C LEU A 99 -6.49 1.14 -3.43
N TYR A 100 -7.66 0.49 -3.30
CA TYR A 100 -8.47 0.10 -4.44
C TYR A 100 -8.84 1.32 -5.29
N ALA A 101 -9.37 2.38 -4.69
CA ALA A 101 -9.85 3.55 -5.42
C ALA A 101 -8.71 4.25 -6.19
N ASP A 102 -7.58 4.51 -5.56
CA ASP A 102 -6.44 5.20 -6.19
C ASP A 102 -5.85 4.40 -7.36
N VAL A 103 -5.66 3.10 -7.14
CA VAL A 103 -5.06 2.24 -8.16
C VAL A 103 -6.04 1.98 -9.30
N LYS A 104 -7.34 1.85 -9.00
CA LYS A 104 -8.38 1.69 -10.01
C LYS A 104 -8.53 2.93 -10.89
N GLU A 105 -8.49 4.13 -10.30
CA GLU A 105 -8.59 5.39 -11.04
C GLU A 105 -7.41 5.60 -12.00
N ASN A 106 -6.22 5.13 -11.63
CA ASN A 106 -4.97 5.34 -12.37
C ASN A 106 -4.32 4.01 -12.82
N VAL A 107 -5.14 3.02 -13.20
CA VAL A 107 -4.67 1.64 -13.46
C VAL A 107 -3.64 1.56 -14.59
N GLU A 108 -3.76 2.43 -15.60
CA GLU A 108 -2.83 2.51 -16.73
C GLU A 108 -1.45 2.95 -16.25
N GLU A 109 -1.38 4.00 -15.45
CA GLU A 109 -0.13 4.52 -14.89
C GLU A 109 0.50 3.56 -13.89
N TRP A 110 -0.31 2.95 -13.02
CA TRP A 110 0.18 1.95 -12.07
C TRP A 110 0.72 0.69 -12.77
N SER A 111 0.10 0.25 -13.87
CA SER A 111 0.62 -0.89 -14.65
C SER A 111 1.99 -0.61 -15.26
N GLN A 112 2.30 0.66 -15.51
CA GLN A 112 3.54 1.16 -16.10
C GLN A 112 4.54 1.67 -15.06
N PHE A 113 4.19 1.65 -13.76
CA PHE A 113 4.98 2.32 -12.72
C PHE A 113 6.40 1.79 -12.60
N VAL A 114 6.54 0.47 -12.64
CA VAL A 114 7.84 -0.21 -12.72
C VAL A 114 8.03 -0.77 -14.12
N ASP A 115 9.07 -0.26 -14.79
CA ASP A 115 9.54 -0.77 -16.07
C ASP A 115 10.79 -1.64 -15.87
N TYR A 116 10.65 -2.93 -16.16
CA TYR A 116 11.75 -3.90 -16.09
C TYR A 116 12.58 -3.95 -17.39
N GLY A 117 12.34 -3.03 -18.33
CA GLY A 117 13.09 -2.83 -19.56
C GLY A 117 12.30 -3.16 -20.85
N ASP A 118 13.02 -3.21 -21.98
CA ASP A 118 12.49 -3.15 -23.35
C ASP A 118 11.44 -4.21 -23.77
N ASN A 119 11.14 -5.20 -22.92
CA ASN A 119 10.17 -6.28 -23.20
C ASN A 119 9.00 -6.32 -22.19
N THR A 120 8.76 -5.26 -21.42
CA THR A 120 7.62 -5.21 -20.49
C THR A 120 6.29 -5.25 -21.25
N ASP A 121 5.51 -6.32 -21.05
CA ASP A 121 4.16 -6.46 -21.61
C ASP A 121 3.14 -5.72 -20.74
N PHE A 122 3.02 -4.41 -20.96
CA PHE A 122 2.10 -3.54 -20.23
C PHE A 122 0.62 -3.98 -20.36
N PRO A 123 0.10 -4.40 -21.54
CA PRO A 123 -1.24 -4.96 -21.62
C PRO A 123 -1.49 -6.14 -20.67
N SER A 124 -0.54 -7.08 -20.56
CA SER A 124 -0.65 -8.19 -19.62
C SER A 124 -0.55 -7.74 -18.16
N LYS A 125 0.34 -6.79 -17.83
CA LYS A 125 0.40 -6.20 -16.48
C LYS A 125 -0.91 -5.51 -16.11
N GLN A 126 -1.44 -4.65 -16.98
CA GLN A 126 -2.70 -3.93 -16.73
C GLN A 126 -3.87 -4.90 -16.51
N LYS A 127 -3.94 -5.97 -17.32
CA LYS A 127 -4.95 -7.01 -17.15
C LYS A 127 -4.82 -7.69 -15.78
N LEU A 128 -3.62 -8.13 -15.42
CA LEU A 128 -3.37 -8.79 -14.13
C LEU A 128 -3.69 -7.87 -12.95
N LEU A 129 -3.31 -6.58 -13.03
CA LEU A 129 -3.63 -5.59 -12.01
C LEU A 129 -5.15 -5.42 -11.86
N THR A 130 -5.87 -5.39 -12.98
CA THR A 130 -7.34 -5.32 -12.99
C THR A 130 -7.98 -6.54 -12.32
N GLU A 131 -7.51 -7.75 -12.62
CA GLU A 131 -8.00 -8.99 -11.99
C GLU A 131 -7.76 -8.98 -10.47
N LYS A 132 -6.61 -8.47 -10.01
CA LYS A 132 -6.32 -8.32 -8.58
C LYS A 132 -7.23 -7.26 -7.92
N LEU A 133 -7.49 -6.14 -8.59
CA LEU A 133 -8.42 -5.11 -8.09
C LEU A 133 -9.85 -5.65 -7.94
N GLU A 134 -10.33 -6.45 -8.90
CA GLU A 134 -11.64 -7.09 -8.82
C GLU A 134 -11.73 -8.03 -7.61
N LYS A 135 -10.66 -8.81 -7.35
CA LYS A 135 -10.57 -9.65 -6.16
C LYS A 135 -10.58 -8.83 -4.87
N LEU A 136 -9.80 -7.75 -4.82
CA LEU A 136 -9.73 -6.85 -3.67
C LEU A 136 -11.10 -6.22 -3.37
N GLU A 137 -11.80 -5.72 -4.39
CA GLU A 137 -13.15 -5.16 -4.26
C GLU A 137 -14.16 -6.16 -3.69
N ALA A 138 -14.13 -7.40 -4.19
CA ALA A 138 -15.00 -8.46 -3.68
C ALA A 138 -14.75 -8.73 -2.19
N LEU A 139 -13.47 -8.81 -1.77
CA LEU A 139 -13.09 -9.01 -0.38
C LEU A 139 -13.46 -7.83 0.52
N ILE A 140 -13.28 -6.59 0.05
CA ILE A 140 -13.70 -5.38 0.79
C ILE A 140 -15.20 -5.46 1.10
N ASN A 141 -16.00 -5.81 0.09
CA ASN A 141 -17.45 -5.91 0.25
C ASN A 141 -17.85 -7.07 1.19
N GLU A 142 -17.18 -8.22 1.10
CA GLU A 142 -17.41 -9.36 2.00
C GLU A 142 -17.05 -9.05 3.46
N ARG A 143 -15.94 -8.32 3.68
CA ARG A 143 -15.40 -8.05 5.01
C ARG A 143 -15.96 -6.81 5.68
N ARG A 144 -16.78 -6.00 5.00
CA ARG A 144 -17.33 -4.74 5.53
C ARG A 144 -17.98 -4.89 6.92
N GLU A 145 -18.78 -5.94 7.11
CA GLU A 145 -19.47 -6.20 8.39
C GLU A 145 -18.56 -6.63 9.55
N TRP A 146 -17.32 -7.01 9.25
CA TRP A 146 -16.34 -7.43 10.26
C TRP A 146 -15.74 -6.23 11.00
N PHE A 147 -15.79 -5.03 10.41
CA PHE A 147 -15.30 -3.78 10.98
C PHE A 147 -16.44 -2.97 11.61
N GLY A 148 -17.34 -3.64 12.33
CA GLY A 148 -18.39 -3.00 13.14
C GLY A 148 -17.99 -2.86 14.61
N GLU A 149 -18.67 -1.98 15.35
CA GLU A 149 -18.42 -1.70 16.77
C GLU A 149 -18.52 -2.94 17.68
N ASP A 150 -19.31 -3.95 17.28
CA ASP A 150 -19.56 -5.17 18.05
C ASP A 150 -18.64 -6.35 17.68
N ARG A 151 -17.59 -6.12 16.89
CA ARG A 151 -16.68 -7.17 16.41
C ARG A 151 -15.30 -7.04 17.05
N CYS A 152 -14.81 -8.16 17.59
CA CYS A 152 -13.45 -8.28 18.12
C CYS A 152 -12.58 -9.05 17.13
N PHE A 153 -11.37 -8.54 16.90
CA PHE A 153 -10.30 -9.26 16.21
C PHE A 153 -9.41 -9.91 17.29
N LEU A 154 -9.40 -11.24 17.32
CA LEU A 154 -8.68 -12.06 18.31
C LEU A 154 -7.49 -12.76 17.67
#